data_AF-A0A942H607-F1
#
_entry.id   AF-A0A942H607-F1
#
_cell.length_a   1.000
_cell.length_b   1.000
_cell.length_c   1.000
_cell.angle_alpha   90.00
_cell.angle_beta   90.00
_cell.angle_gamma   90.00
#
_symmetry.space_group_name_H-M   'P 1'
#
loop_
_entity.id
_entity.type
_entity.pdbx_description
1 polymer ?
#
loop_
_entity_poly.entity_id
_entity_poly.type
_entity_poly.pdbx_seq_one_letter_code
_entity_poly.pdbx_strand_id
1 'polypeptide(L)' 'MTDKEQIWPTFCCEYDFQGKRWCLNIVARDWADAEARCAALNLRLKGILVETVSASPLACLWAWFSATIYRLLGR' A
#
# COMPACT_ATOMS: atom_id res chain seq x y z
N MET A 1 -20.64 10.23 13.04
CA MET A 1 -20.60 9.39 11.84
C MET A 1 -19.15 8.99 11.66
N THR A 2 -18.79 7.78 12.07
CA THR A 2 -17.42 7.26 11.91
C THR A 2 -17.24 7.00 10.43
N ASP A 3 -16.49 7.88 9.77
CA ASP A 3 -16.05 7.72 8.38
C ASP A 3 -15.32 6.38 8.30
N LYS A 4 -15.99 5.36 7.78
CA LYS A 4 -15.36 4.07 7.55
C LYS A 4 -14.44 4.31 6.37
N GLU A 5 -13.15 4.52 6.63
CA GLU A 5 -12.11 4.51 5.60
C GLU A 5 -12.34 3.29 4.72
N GLN A 6 -12.86 3.53 3.52
CA GLN A 6 -13.17 2.46 2.59
C GLN A 6 -11.85 2.04 1.96
N ILE A 7 -11.25 0.99 2.52
CA ILE A 7 -10.00 0.41 2.02
C ILE A 7 -10.34 -0.28 0.69
N TRP A 8 -9.98 0.37 -0.41
CA TRP A 8 -10.05 -0.23 -1.73
C TRP A 8 -8.79 -1.07 -1.98
N PRO A 9 -8.93 -2.32 -2.45
CA PRO A 9 -7.77 -3.16 -2.74
C PRO A 9 -6.94 -2.56 -3.89
N THR A 10 -5.62 -2.57 -3.71
CA THR A 10 -4.67 -2.21 -4.76
C THR A 10 -4.26 -3.48 -5.49
N PHE A 11 -4.14 -3.39 -6.81
CA PHE A 11 -3.74 -4.49 -7.69
C PHE A 11 -2.48 -4.11 -8.45
N CYS A 12 -1.64 -5.10 -8.72
CA CYS A 12 -0.40 -4.94 -9.46
C CYS A 12 -0.60 -5.39 -10.91
N CYS A 13 -0.50 -4.46 -11.85
CA CYS A 13 -0.40 -4.75 -13.29
C CYS A 13 1.07 -4.69 -13.72
N GLU A 14 1.62 -5.77 -14.26
CA GLU A 14 2.96 -5.80 -14.86
C GLU A 14 2.92 -5.37 -16.34
N TYR A 15 3.97 -4.67 -16.77
CA TYR A 15 4.21 -4.37 -18.18
C TYR A 15 5.70 -4.38 -18.52
N ASP A 16 6.00 -4.68 -19.78
CA ASP A 16 7.36 -4.58 -20.29
C ASP A 16 7.55 -3.22 -20.96
N PHE A 17 8.57 -2.48 -20.53
CA PHE A 17 8.95 -1.23 -21.14
C PHE A 17 10.46 -1.16 -21.27
N GLN A 18 10.92 -1.05 -22.52
CA GLN A 18 12.34 -1.09 -22.91
C GLN A 18 13.08 -2.35 -22.43
N GLY A 19 12.43 -3.52 -22.51
CA GLY A 19 13.03 -4.80 -22.09
C GLY A 19 13.19 -4.94 -20.57
N LYS A 20 12.57 -4.05 -19.80
CA LYS A 20 12.50 -4.10 -18.34
C LYS A 20 11.05 -4.27 -17.92
N ARG A 21 10.82 -5.11 -16.91
CA ARG A 21 9.50 -5.29 -16.30
C ARG A 21 9.25 -4.21 -15.26
N TRP A 22 8.09 -3.58 -15.36
CA TRP A 22 7.61 -2.56 -14.46
C TRP A 22 6.26 -2.97 -13.90
N CYS A 23 5.95 -2.50 -12.70
CA CYS A 23 4.67 -2.73 -12.04
C CYS A 23 3.94 -1.40 -11.90
N LEU A 24 2.68 -1.37 -12.33
CA LEU A 24 1.76 -0.28 -12.10
C LEU A 24 0.74 -0.72 -11.05
N ASN A 25 0.67 0.02 -9.95
CA ASN A 25 -0.33 -0.21 -8.92
C ASN A 25 -1.62 0.53 -9.28
N ILE A 26 -2.72 -0.20 -9.40
CA ILE A 26 -4.05 0.36 -9.67
C ILE A 26 -4.99 0.06 -8.52
N VAL A 27 -5.82 1.03 -8.16
CA VAL A 27 -6.92 0.80 -7.20
C VAL A 27 -8.14 0.37 -7.99
N ALA A 28 -8.73 -0.76 -7.62
CA ALA A 28 -9.92 -1.31 -8.27
C ALA A 28 -10.89 -1.85 -7.22
N ARG A 29 -12.17 -1.98 -7.59
CA ARG A 29 -13.20 -2.49 -6.67
C ARG A 29 -13.05 -3.98 -6.43
N ASP A 30 -12.78 -4.71 -7.50
CA ASP A 30 -12.72 -6.17 -7.53
C ASP A 30 -11.74 -6.61 -8.63
N TRP A 31 -11.48 -7.91 -8.67
CA TRP A 31 -10.53 -8.49 -9.61
C TRP A 31 -10.94 -8.29 -11.08
N ALA A 32 -12.24 -8.32 -11.41
CA ALA A 32 -12.71 -8.15 -12.79
C ALA A 32 -12.56 -6.69 -13.24
N ASP A 33 -12.82 -5.72 -12.36
CA ASP A 33 -12.52 -4.30 -12.61
C ASP A 33 -11.01 -4.08 -12.79
N ALA A 34 -10.17 -4.74 -11.98
CA ALA A 34 -8.72 -4.70 -12.13
C ALA A 34 -8.25 -5.30 -13.47
N GLU A 35 -8.80 -6.44 -13.89
CA GLU A 35 -8.51 -7.06 -15.18
C GLU A 35 -8.92 -6.16 -16.34
N ALA A 36 -10.13 -5.59 -16.31
CA ALA A 36 -10.61 -4.68 -17.34
C ALA A 36 -9.71 -3.44 -17.48
N ARG A 37 -9.25 -2.88 -16.36
CA ARG A 37 -8.33 -1.73 -16.32
C ARG A 37 -6.93 -2.08 -16.82
N CYS A 38 -6.35 -3.20 -16.36
CA CYS A 38 -5.06 -3.65 -16.86
C CYS A 38 -5.15 -3.94 -18.37
N ALA A 39 -6.22 -4.60 -18.84
CA ALA A 39 -6.43 -4.92 -20.25
C ALA A 39 -6.59 -3.67 -21.13
N ALA A 40 -7.33 -2.66 -20.66
CA ALA A 40 -7.47 -1.37 -21.34
C ALA A 40 -6.13 -0.65 -21.53
N LEU A 41 -5.17 -0.89 -20.63
CA LEU A 41 -3.82 -0.34 -20.67
C LEU A 41 -2.80 -1.30 -21.31
N ASN A 42 -3.25 -2.44 -21.84
CA ASN A 42 -2.42 -3.50 -22.40
C ASN A 42 -1.36 -4.05 -21.42
N LEU A 43 -1.71 -4.07 -20.13
CA LEU A 43 -0.90 -4.57 -19.02
C LEU A 43 -1.40 -5.96 -18.59
N ARG A 44 -0.54 -6.72 -17.89
CA ARG A 44 -0.89 -8.04 -17.36
C ARG A 44 -1.19 -7.94 -15.86
N LEU A 45 -2.41 -8.27 -15.45
CA LEU A 45 -2.75 -8.35 -14.04
C LEU A 45 -1.99 -9.51 -13.37
N LYS A 46 -1.29 -9.23 -12.28
CA LYS A 46 -0.38 -10.18 -11.66
C LYS A 46 -0.73 -10.57 -10.24
N GLY A 47 -1.40 -9.71 -9.50
CA GLY A 47 -1.89 -10.04 -8.16
C GLY A 47 -2.48 -8.86 -7.41
N ILE A 48 -2.99 -9.15 -6.21
CA ILE A 48 -3.49 -8.16 -5.26
C ILE A 48 -2.32 -7.70 -4.39
N LEU A 49 -2.08 -6.40 -4.36
CA LEU A 49 -1.18 -5.76 -3.41
C LEU A 49 -2.04 -5.28 -2.24
N VAL A 50 -2.20 -6.13 -1.22
CA VAL A 50 -2.80 -5.68 0.05
C VAL A 50 -1.73 -4.89 0.80
N GLU A 51 -1.48 -3.65 0.38
CA GLU A 51 -0.82 -2.69 1.24
C GLU A 51 -1.82 -2.32 2.33
N THR A 52 -1.81 -3.13 3.40
CA THR A 52 -2.37 -2.70 4.67
C THR A 52 -1.57 -1.46 5.05
N VAL A 53 -2.14 -0.27 4.80
CA VAL A 53 -1.71 0.98 5.43
C VAL A 53 -1.91 0.81 6.93
N SER A 54 -1.00 0.08 7.56
CA SER A 54 -0.83 0.07 9.01
C SER A 54 -0.05 1.34 9.34
N ALA A 55 -0.72 2.48 9.17
CA ALA A 55 -0.44 3.63 9.99
C ALA A 55 -0.87 3.24 11.41
N SER A 56 -0.06 2.43 12.10
CA SER A 56 -0.22 2.21 13.52
C SER A 56 0.36 3.43 14.25
N PRO A 57 -0.45 4.41 14.71
CA PRO A 57 0.06 5.56 15.46
C PRO A 57 0.81 5.15 16.74
N LEU A 58 0.62 3.90 17.18
CA LEU A 58 1.35 3.28 18.29
C LEU A 58 2.85 3.12 18.02
N ALA A 59 3.29 2.91 16.77
CA ALA A 59 4.71 2.76 16.44
C ALA A 59 5.48 4.08 16.60
N CYS A 60 4.87 5.21 16.23
CA CYS A 60 5.47 6.53 16.44
C CYS A 60 5.50 6.95 17.91
N LEU A 61 4.48 6.57 18.70
CA LEU A 61 4.45 6.85 20.14
C LEU A 61 5.54 6.11 20.91
N TRP A 62 5.83 4.86 20.56
CA TRP A 62 6.89 4.08 21.23
C TRP A 62 8.29 4.66 20.97
N ALA A 63 8.57 5.09 19.74
CA ALA A 63 9.84 5.72 19.38
C ALA A 63 10.09 7.02 20.17
N TRP A 64 9.04 7.83 20.36
CA TRP A 64 9.12 9.05 21.19
C TRP A 64 9.31 8.71 22.68
N PHE A 65 8.55 7.74 23.21
CA PHE A 65 8.61 7.39 24.63
C PHE A 65 9.97 6.82 25.03
N SER A 66 10.58 5.97 24.19
CA SER A 66 11.95 5.48 24.43
C SER A 66 12.96 6.63 24.44
N ALA A 67 12.92 7.53 23.47
CA ALA A 67 13.85 8.66 23.40
C ALA A 67 13.77 9.60 24.63
N THR A 68 12.56 9.82 25.15
CA THR A 68 12.35 10.62 26.35
C THR A 68 12.84 9.91 27.62
N ILE A 69 12.58 8.61 27.77
CA ILE A 69 13.04 7.84 28.94
C ILE A 69 14.57 7.75 28.97
N TYR A 70 15.25 7.48 27.86
CA TYR A 70 16.71 7.45 27.81
C TYR A 70 17.34 8.79 28.20
N ARG A 71 16.69 9.92 27.89
CA ARG A 71 17.15 11.26 28.31
C ARG A 71 16.97 11.54 29.81
N LEU A 72 16.00 10.89 30.46
CA LEU A 72 15.70 11.11 31.88
C LEU A 72 16.49 10.19 32.81
N LEU A 73 16.79 8.96 32.37
CA LEU A 73 17.56 7.98 33.17
C LEU A 73 19.07 8.00 32.88
N GLY A 74 19.51 8.77 31.89
CA GLY A 74 20.92 8.93 31.50
C GLY A 74 21.65 10.10 32.18
N ARG A 75 21.30 10.45 33.42
CA ARG A 75 22.05 11.40 34.25
C ARG A 75 22.28 10.85 35.65
#